data_AF-A0A6J4U5D3-F1
#
_entry.id   AF-A0A6J4U5D3-F1
#
_cell.length_a   1.000
_cell.length_b   1.000
_cell.length_c   1.000
_cell.angle_alpha   90.00
_cell.angle_beta   90.00
_cell.angle_gamma   90.00
#
_symmetry.space_group_name_H-M   'P 1'
#
loop_
_entity.id
_entity.type
_entity.pdbx_description
1 polymer ?
#
loop_
_entity_poly.entity_id
_entity_poly.type
_entity_poly.pdbx_seq_one_letter_code
_entity_poly.pdbx_strand_id
1 'polypeptide(L)'
;MVTLAPDGSHEVTILGADILAGQRVQHVVPGGTWQGARLRAGGRYALLGTTMAPGFSYAEYESGVATILVASHPAAREWIDALSRDR
;
A
#
# COMPACT_ATOMS: atom_id res chain seq x y z
N MET A 1 1.04 4.35 -3.84
CA MET A 1 0.94 3.17 -2.96
C MET A 1 1.54 3.55 -1.63
N VAL A 2 0.86 3.26 -0.55
CA VAL A 2 1.36 3.41 0.81
C VAL A 2 1.76 2.02 1.33
N THR A 3 2.87 1.96 2.05
CA THR A 3 3.31 0.77 2.80
C THR A 3 3.47 1.12 4.27
N LEU A 4 3.01 0.27 5.18
CA LEU A 4 3.12 0.46 6.63
C LEU A 4 4.04 -0.63 7.19
N ALA A 5 5.21 -0.24 7.68
CA ALA A 5 6.24 -1.15 8.15
C ALA A 5 6.01 -1.55 9.61
N PRO A 6 6.46 -2.75 10.04
CA PRO A 6 6.24 -3.22 11.42
C PRO A 6 6.77 -2.31 12.53
N ASP A 7 7.69 -1.39 12.23
CA ASP A 7 8.24 -0.42 13.18
C ASP A 7 7.36 0.84 13.37
N GLY A 8 6.19 0.89 12.73
CA GLY A 8 5.24 2.01 12.80
C GLY A 8 5.49 3.10 11.75
N SER A 9 6.56 2.99 10.95
CA SER A 9 6.84 3.91 9.85
C SER A 9 5.99 3.62 8.62
N HIS A 10 5.90 4.58 7.70
CA HIS A 10 5.24 4.38 6.41
C HIS A 10 6.02 5.04 5.27
N GLU A 11 5.92 4.48 4.07
CA GLU A 11 6.45 5.04 2.84
C GLU A 11 5.33 5.23 1.82
N VAL A 12 5.42 6.29 1.01
CA VAL A 12 4.53 6.51 -0.13
C VAL A 12 5.35 6.43 -1.41
N THR A 13 5.12 5.38 -2.21
CA THR A 13 5.70 5.22 -3.54
C THR A 13 4.70 5.64 -4.62
N ILE A 14 5.14 6.46 -5.58
CA ILE A 14 4.38 6.76 -6.80
C ILE A 14 4.73 5.70 -7.85
N LEU A 15 3.74 4.89 -8.23
CA LEU A 15 3.87 3.92 -9.30
C LEU A 15 3.54 4.59 -10.64
N GLY A 16 4.44 4.48 -11.62
CA GLY A 16 4.27 5.06 -12.95
C GLY A 16 5.56 5.07 -13.76
N ALA A 17 5.47 5.60 -14.99
CA ALA A 17 6.53 5.48 -16.00
C ALA A 17 7.55 6.63 -16.00
N ASP A 18 7.29 7.72 -15.28
CA ASP A 18 8.19 8.88 -15.25
C ASP A 18 9.30 8.71 -14.21
N ILE A 19 10.31 7.93 -14.59
CA ILE A 19 11.45 7.56 -13.73
C ILE A 19 12.26 8.81 -13.35
N LEU A 20 12.38 9.79 -14.25
CA LEU A 20 13.13 11.03 -14.00
C LEU A 20 12.43 11.91 -12.97
N ALA A 21 11.09 11.81 -12.84
CA ALA A 21 10.32 12.40 -11.76
C ALA A 21 10.25 11.55 -10.47
N GLY A 22 11.05 10.48 -10.37
CA GLY A 22 11.11 9.61 -9.19
C GLY A 22 9.98 8.58 -9.09
N GLN A 23 9.18 8.38 -10.16
CA GLN A 23 8.19 7.32 -10.19
C GLN A 23 8.86 5.95 -10.34
N ARG A 24 8.22 4.91 -9.80
CA ARG A 24 8.71 3.53 -9.89
C ARG A 24 7.81 2.72 -10.82
N VAL A 25 8.40 2.15 -11.87
CA VAL A 25 7.69 1.24 -12.80
C VAL A 25 7.39 -0.10 -12.11
N GLN A 26 8.27 -0.54 -11.21
CA GLN A 26 8.16 -1.76 -10.42
C GLN A 26 8.50 -1.46 -8.97
N HIS A 27 7.85 -2.15 -8.04
CA HIS A 27 8.07 -1.97 -6.62
C HIS A 27 7.86 -3.29 -5.88
N VAL A 28 8.76 -3.61 -4.95
CA VAL A 28 8.70 -4.79 -4.09
C VAL A 28 8.28 -4.34 -2.70
N VAL A 29 7.19 -4.90 -2.18
CA VAL A 29 6.77 -4.70 -0.80
C VAL A 29 7.32 -5.86 0.05
N PRO A 30 8.10 -5.59 1.12
CA PRO A 30 8.59 -6.63 2.00
C PRO A 30 7.44 -7.40 2.68
N GLY A 31 7.66 -8.69 2.97
CA GLY A 31 6.71 -9.49 3.76
C GLY A 31 6.46 -8.88 5.15
N GLY A 32 5.26 -9.06 5.68
CA GLY A 32 4.84 -8.45 6.96
C GLY A 32 4.56 -6.95 6.90
N THR A 33 4.55 -6.34 5.71
CA THR A 33 4.24 -4.93 5.50
C THR A 33 2.80 -4.78 5.01
N TRP A 34 2.01 -3.90 5.63
CA TRP A 34 0.69 -3.56 5.08
C TRP A 34 0.88 -2.72 3.82
N GLN A 35 0.03 -2.93 2.81
CA GLN A 35 0.06 -2.13 1.58
C GLN A 35 -1.34 -1.73 1.14
N GLY A 36 -1.44 -0.54 0.54
CA GLY A 36 -2.66 -0.06 -0.10
C GLY A 36 -2.37 0.96 -1.19
N ALA A 37 -3.26 1.09 -2.16
CA ALA A 37 -3.07 1.98 -3.29
C ALA A 37 -4.36 2.69 -3.72
N ARG A 38 -4.20 3.94 -4.16
CA ARG A 38 -5.23 4.72 -4.84
C ARG A 38 -4.64 5.39 -6.07
N LEU A 39 -5.50 5.75 -7.01
CA LEU A 39 -5.11 6.60 -8.13
C LEU A 39 -4.68 7.97 -7.62
N ARG A 40 -3.70 8.58 -8.29
CA ARG A 40 -3.40 10.01 -8.10
C ARG A 40 -4.55 10.86 -8.63
N ALA A 41 -4.66 12.08 -8.12
CA ALA A 41 -5.63 13.05 -8.61
C ALA A 41 -5.55 13.16 -10.15
N GLY A 42 -6.71 13.12 -10.81
CA GLY A 42 -6.81 13.09 -12.28
C GLY A 42 -6.62 11.72 -12.94
N GLY A 43 -6.21 10.69 -12.20
CA GLY A 43 -6.13 9.31 -12.69
C GLY A 43 -7.51 8.70 -12.88
N ARG A 44 -7.72 8.01 -14.01
CA ARG A 44 -8.98 7.31 -14.33
C ARG A 44 -8.94 5.81 -14.06
N TYR A 45 -7.81 5.18 -14.38
CA TYR A 45 -7.56 3.76 -14.16
C TYR A 45 -6.07 3.52 -13.99
N ALA A 46 -5.73 2.38 -13.39
CA ALA A 46 -4.38 1.81 -13.37
C ALA A 46 -4.51 0.30 -13.51
N LEU A 47 -3.61 -0.30 -14.30
CA LEU A 47 -3.48 -1.75 -14.42
C LEU A 47 -2.12 -2.14 -13.86
N LEU A 48 -2.11 -3.12 -12.97
CA LEU A 48 -0.92 -3.58 -12.26
C LEU A 48 -0.79 -5.09 -12.46
N GLY A 49 0.43 -5.55 -12.73
CA GLY A 49 0.80 -6.94 -12.55
C GLY A 49 1.34 -7.13 -11.14
N THR A 50 0.82 -8.11 -10.41
CA THR A 50 1.33 -8.49 -9.09
C THR A 50 1.82 -9.93 -9.14
N THR A 51 2.96 -10.19 -8.51
CA THR A 51 3.54 -11.52 -8.39
C THR A 51 4.05 -11.68 -6.97
N MET A 52 3.81 -12.86 -6.39
CA MET A 52 4.20 -13.20 -5.02
C MET A 52 5.08 -14.44 -5.06
N ALA A 53 6.05 -14.50 -4.15
CA ALA A 53 6.89 -15.68 -3.93
C ALA A 53 7.11 -15.86 -2.42
N PRO A 54 6.66 -16.98 -1.82
CA PRO A 54 5.87 -18.08 -2.39
C PRO A 54 4.53 -17.64 -3.02
N GLY A 55 3.90 -18.55 -3.77
CA GLY A 55 2.63 -18.26 -4.44
C GLY A 55 1.52 -17.89 -3.45
N PHE A 56 0.57 -17.06 -3.89
CA PHE A 56 -0.52 -16.57 -3.04
C PHE A 56 -1.35 -17.70 -2.38
N SER A 57 -1.66 -17.52 -1.10
CA SER A 57 -2.57 -18.36 -0.32
C SER A 57 -3.53 -17.50 0.50
N TYR A 58 -4.82 -17.88 0.54
CA TYR A 58 -5.80 -17.22 1.41
C TYR A 58 -5.48 -17.37 2.90
N ALA A 59 -4.75 -18.42 3.29
CA ALA A 59 -4.34 -18.63 4.67
C ALA A 59 -3.28 -17.62 5.15
N GLU A 60 -2.58 -16.98 4.21
CA GLU A 60 -1.54 -15.98 4.47
C GLU A 60 -2.01 -14.56 4.14
N TYR A 61 -3.27 -14.41 3.71
CA TYR A 61 -3.87 -13.12 3.42
C TYR A 61 -4.58 -12.56 4.65
N GLU A 62 -4.30 -11.30 4.95
CA GLU A 62 -4.97 -10.55 6.00
C GLU A 62 -5.54 -9.24 5.44
N SER A 63 -6.78 -8.91 5.83
CA SER A 63 -7.35 -7.59 5.59
C SER A 63 -7.04 -6.67 6.76
N GLY A 64 -6.53 -5.47 6.47
CA GLY A 64 -6.26 -4.47 7.49
C GLY A 64 -7.55 -3.92 8.11
N VAL A 65 -7.59 -3.85 9.44
CA VAL A 65 -8.68 -3.22 10.19
C VAL A 65 -8.31 -1.78 10.48
N ALA A 66 -9.10 -0.82 10.02
CA ALA A 66 -8.74 0.61 10.04
C ALA A 66 -8.34 1.11 11.44
N THR A 67 -9.13 0.76 12.45
CA THR A 67 -8.90 1.18 13.85
C THR A 67 -7.59 0.63 14.41
N ILE A 68 -7.24 -0.61 14.10
CA ILE A 68 -5.99 -1.26 14.53
C ILE A 68 -4.79 -0.64 13.80
N LEU A 69 -4.90 -0.44 12.49
CA LEU A 69 -3.84 0.17 11.69
C LEU A 69 -3.55 1.60 12.11
N VAL A 70 -4.58 2.38 12.40
CA VAL A 70 -4.43 3.76 12.89
C VAL A 70 -3.74 3.79 14.26
N ALA A 71 -4.06 2.84 15.15
CA ALA A 71 -3.44 2.78 16.47
C ALA A 71 -1.94 2.45 16.38
N SER A 72 -1.55 1.58 15.45
CA SER A 72 -0.16 1.18 15.22
C SER A 72 0.64 2.15 14.34
N HIS A 73 -0.02 2.84 13.40
CA HIS A 73 0.60 3.74 12.42
C HIS A 73 -0.11 5.11 12.39
N PRO A 74 -0.11 5.87 13.51
CA PRO A 74 -0.88 7.10 13.61
C PRO A 74 -0.45 8.16 12.58
N ALA A 75 0.83 8.17 12.18
CA ALA A 75 1.36 9.07 11.15
C ALA A 75 0.78 8.81 9.74
N ALA A 76 0.24 7.62 9.49
CA ALA A 76 -0.34 7.22 8.20
C ALA A 76 -1.88 7.33 8.18
N ARG A 77 -2.51 7.92 9.20
CA ARG A 77 -3.98 7.97 9.36
C ARG A 77 -4.71 8.43 8.10
N GLU A 78 -4.26 9.51 7.46
CA GLU A 78 -4.91 10.02 6.25
C GLU A 78 -4.98 8.96 5.13
N TRP A 79 -3.91 8.18 4.97
CA TRP A 79 -3.87 7.09 4.00
C TRP A 79 -4.78 5.94 4.40
N ILE A 80 -4.78 5.57 5.67
CA ILE A 80 -5.62 4.48 6.18
C ILE A 80 -7.10 4.84 6.02
N ASP A 81 -7.49 6.06 6.41
CA ASP A 81 -8.87 6.55 6.32
C ASP A 81 -9.37 6.65 4.87
N ALA A 82 -8.47 6.92 3.92
CA ALA A 82 -8.77 7.01 2.49
C ALA A 82 -8.87 5.64 1.79
N LEU A 83 -8.30 4.58 2.39
CA LEU A 83 -8.19 3.26 1.78
C LEU A 83 -9.04 2.18 2.47
N SER A 84 -9.59 2.49 3.65
CA SER A 84 -10.43 1.57 4.44
C SER A 84 -11.91 1.94 4.31
N ARG A 85 -12.81 0.94 4.47
CA ARG A 85 -14.27 1.11 4.28
C ARG A 85 -15.07 0.88 5.56
N ASP A 86 -14.47 0.14 6.47
CA ASP A 86 -14.88 -0.21 7.82
C ASP A 86 -14.55 0.96 8.76
N ARG A 87 -15.58 1.73 9.12
CA ARG A 87 -15.53 2.73 10.19
C ARG A 87 -16.59 2.41 11.23
#